data_AF-A0A8T6SH48-F1
#
_entry.id   AF-A0A8T6SH48-F1
#
_cell.length_a   1.000
_cell.length_b   1.000
_cell.length_c   1.000
_cell.angle_alpha   90.00
_cell.angle_beta   90.00
_cell.angle_gamma   90.00
#
_symmetry.space_group_name_H-M   'P 1'
#
loop_
_entity.id
_entity.type
_entity.pdbx_description
1 polymer ?
#
loop_
_entity_poly.entity_id
_entity_poly.type
_entity_poly.pdbx_seq_one_letter_code
_entity_poly.pdbx_strand_id
1 'polypeptide(L)'
;KKEEKSRFGFMTRNYLVLTLTSTLWGIPTSICNTYFSLYVFALGGTETIIGLVTAAGSATFVLFAVIGGHVADLYGRKKIVGLMTILLGLSQFLVGFSPNWQFLTLAIIITNICWVFEPAYWAVLADSIKVEKRGTAFAVFSCLSFLPWAIMPSIGGYLIDV
;
A
#
# COMPACT_ATOMS: atom_id res chain seq x y z
N LYS A 1 16.66 -35.33 -20.30
CA LYS A 1 16.45 -33.90 -20.65
C LYS A 1 14.95 -33.66 -20.79
N LYS A 2 14.26 -33.32 -19.69
CA LYS A 2 12.80 -33.14 -19.70
C LYS A 2 12.50 -31.81 -18.99
N GLU A 3 12.04 -30.85 -19.80
CA GLU A 3 11.42 -29.59 -19.43
C GLU A 3 12.23 -28.69 -18.48
N GLU A 4 12.96 -27.72 -19.05
CA GLU A 4 13.08 -26.41 -18.41
C GLU A 4 11.66 -25.87 -18.21
N LYS A 5 11.02 -26.24 -17.09
CA LYS A 5 9.79 -25.58 -16.63
C LYS A 5 10.15 -24.11 -16.53
N SER A 6 9.70 -23.30 -17.50
CA SER A 6 9.96 -21.87 -17.61
C SER A 6 10.12 -21.24 -16.23
N ARG A 7 11.28 -20.62 -15.97
CA ARG A 7 11.62 -20.01 -14.67
C ARG A 7 10.49 -19.10 -14.18
N PHE A 8 9.71 -18.53 -15.10
CA PHE A 8 8.59 -17.63 -14.87
C PHE A 8 7.19 -18.23 -15.06
N GLY A 9 7.04 -19.55 -15.11
CA GLY A 9 5.74 -20.22 -15.23
C GLY A 9 4.77 -20.04 -14.04
N PHE A 10 5.01 -19.08 -13.15
CA PHE A 10 4.12 -18.63 -12.07
C PHE A 10 3.42 -17.29 -12.38
N MET A 11 3.79 -16.61 -13.48
CA MET A 11 3.22 -15.33 -13.91
C MET A 11 1.77 -15.50 -14.39
N THR A 12 0.86 -15.76 -13.46
CA THR A 12 -0.58 -15.73 -13.75
C THR A 12 -1.03 -14.28 -13.93
N ARG A 13 -2.16 -14.08 -14.62
CA ARG A 13 -2.74 -12.75 -14.81
C ARG A 13 -2.95 -12.02 -13.48
N ASN A 14 -3.46 -12.71 -12.46
CA ASN A 14 -3.68 -12.11 -11.14
C ASN A 14 -2.34 -11.69 -10.49
N TYR A 15 -1.31 -12.54 -10.53
CA TYR A 15 0.01 -12.20 -9.99
C TYR A 15 0.60 -10.95 -10.67
N LEU A 16 0.56 -10.89 -12.00
CA LEU A 16 1.07 -9.73 -12.75
C LEU A 16 0.30 -8.45 -12.43
N VAL A 17 -1.04 -8.51 -12.39
CA VAL A 17 -1.88 -7.36 -12.05
C VAL A 17 -1.57 -6.86 -10.65
N LEU A 18 -1.50 -7.75 -9.65
CA LEU A 18 -1.19 -7.35 -8.26
C LEU A 18 0.22 -6.77 -8.13
N THR A 19 1.21 -7.38 -8.78
CA THR A 19 2.60 -6.90 -8.76
C THR A 19 2.72 -5.51 -9.40
N LEU A 20 2.07 -5.31 -10.55
CA LEU A 20 2.05 -4.01 -11.22
C LEU A 20 1.31 -2.96 -10.39
N THR A 21 0.15 -3.29 -9.83
CA THR A 21 -0.60 -2.39 -8.94
C THR A 21 0.25 -2.00 -7.72
N SER A 22 0.93 -2.94 -7.09
CA SER A 22 1.82 -2.68 -5.95
C SER A 22 2.99 -1.77 -6.33
N THR A 23 3.59 -2.01 -7.49
CA THR A 23 4.69 -1.18 -8.02
C THR A 23 4.21 0.24 -8.31
N LEU A 24 3.06 0.38 -8.98
CA LEU A 24 2.47 1.69 -9.26
C LEU A 24 2.09 2.44 -7.98
N TRP A 25 1.55 1.72 -6.99
CA TRP A 25 1.21 2.29 -5.69
C TRP A 25 2.47 2.70 -4.90
N GLY A 26 3.58 1.98 -5.04
CA GLY A 26 4.85 2.33 -4.42
C GLY A 26 5.42 3.69 -4.87
N ILE A 27 5.06 4.17 -6.06
CA ILE A 27 5.54 5.46 -6.58
C ILE A 27 5.07 6.64 -5.71
N PRO A 28 3.76 6.95 -5.61
CA PRO A 28 3.32 8.04 -4.75
C PRO A 28 3.58 7.74 -3.28
N THR A 29 3.40 6.49 -2.82
CA THR A 29 3.55 6.15 -1.41
C THR A 29 4.97 6.39 -0.89
N SER A 30 6.00 6.07 -1.67
CA SER A 30 7.39 6.29 -1.25
C SER A 30 7.72 7.77 -1.05
N ILE A 31 7.23 8.65 -1.93
CA ILE A 31 7.38 10.11 -1.79
C ILE A 31 6.60 10.58 -0.56
N CYS A 32 5.30 10.26 -0.49
CA CYS A 32 4.43 10.70 0.60
C CYS A 32 4.94 10.25 1.96
N ASN A 33 5.45 9.02 2.08
CA ASN A 33 5.95 8.48 3.34
C ASN A 33 7.27 9.16 3.75
N THR A 34 8.19 9.38 2.81
CA THR A 34 9.48 10.03 3.08
C THR A 34 9.29 11.45 3.60
N TYR A 35 8.34 12.20 3.02
CA TYR A 35 8.10 13.60 3.35
C TYR A 35 6.91 13.84 4.26
N PHE A 36 6.30 12.77 4.81
CA PHE A 36 5.11 12.87 5.66
C PHE A 36 5.30 13.83 6.84
N SER A 37 6.46 13.74 7.50
CA SER A 37 6.80 14.61 8.63
C SER A 37 6.83 16.09 8.23
N LEU A 38 7.45 16.42 7.09
CA LEU A 38 7.48 17.79 6.56
C LEU A 38 6.07 18.29 6.25
N TYR A 39 5.23 17.43 5.70
CA TYR A 39 3.84 17.77 5.41
C TYR A 39 3.05 18.09 6.68
N VAL A 40 3.20 17.30 7.74
CA VAL A 40 2.58 17.58 9.03
C VAL A 40 3.05 18.92 9.62
N PHE A 41 4.34 19.24 9.53
CA PHE A 41 4.87 20.54 9.96
C PHE A 41 4.29 21.71 9.15
N ALA A 42 4.19 21.57 7.82
CA ALA A 42 3.61 22.60 6.96
C ALA A 42 2.13 22.89 7.31
N LEU A 43 1.40 21.90 7.84
CA LEU A 43 0.04 22.04 8.33
C LEU A 43 -0.06 22.55 9.78
N GLY A 44 1.05 23.03 10.36
CA GLY A 44 1.13 23.56 11.72
C GLY A 44 1.23 22.50 12.82
N GLY A 45 1.57 21.25 12.45
CA GLY A 45 1.83 20.17 13.41
C GLY A 45 3.19 20.29 14.10
N THR A 46 3.39 19.51 15.15
CA THR A 46 4.65 19.36 15.90
C THR A 46 5.16 17.93 15.81
N GLU A 47 6.37 17.66 16.30
CA GLU A 47 6.93 16.30 16.40
C GLU A 47 5.99 15.33 17.14
N THR A 48 5.39 15.79 18.23
CA THR A 48 4.40 15.02 19.00
C THR A 48 3.17 14.70 18.15
N ILE A 49 2.71 15.65 17.32
CA ILE A 49 1.56 15.44 16.44
C ILE A 49 1.88 14.40 15.37
N ILE A 50 3.09 14.39 14.79
CA ILE A 50 3.50 13.35 13.83
C ILE A 50 3.33 11.96 14.45
N GLY A 51 3.82 11.78 15.68
CA GLY A 51 3.67 10.55 16.44
C GLY A 51 2.20 10.18 16.67
N LEU A 52 1.37 11.15 17.09
CA LEU A 52 -0.06 10.94 17.36
C LEU A 52 -0.85 10.58 16.11
N VAL A 53 -0.62 11.26 14.97
CA VAL A 53 -1.30 10.95 13.71
C VAL A 53 -0.94 9.54 13.22
N THR A 54 0.35 9.18 13.30
CA THR A 54 0.82 7.85 12.92
C THR A 54 0.26 6.77 13.84
N ALA A 55 0.19 7.04 15.15
CA ALA A 55 -0.40 6.14 16.13
C ALA A 55 -1.90 5.96 15.90
N ALA A 56 -2.64 7.03 15.60
CA ALA A 56 -4.07 6.95 15.29
C ALA A 56 -4.34 6.11 14.03
N GLY A 57 -3.54 6.29 12.98
CA GLY A 57 -3.60 5.46 11.77
C GLY A 57 -3.34 3.99 12.07
N SER A 58 -2.23 3.69 12.77
CA SER A 58 -1.87 2.31 13.16
C SER A 58 -2.93 1.65 14.04
N ALA A 59 -3.44 2.37 15.05
CA ALA A 59 -4.49 1.87 15.92
C ALA A 59 -5.76 1.54 15.13
N THR A 60 -6.14 2.41 14.19
CA THR A 60 -7.27 2.16 13.29
C THR A 60 -7.05 0.89 12.47
N PHE A 61 -5.88 0.75 11.84
CA PHE A 61 -5.58 -0.46 11.07
C PHE A 61 -5.68 -1.72 11.95
N VAL A 62 -5.07 -1.73 13.14
CA VAL A 62 -5.12 -2.89 14.05
C VAL A 62 -6.54 -3.24 14.47
N LEU A 63 -7.36 -2.25 14.81
CA LEU A 63 -8.74 -2.45 15.23
C LEU A 63 -9.61 -3.04 14.12
N PHE A 64 -9.41 -2.61 12.88
CA PHE A 64 -10.25 -2.98 11.75
C PHE A 64 -9.66 -4.08 10.85
N ALA A 65 -8.38 -4.45 10.99
CA ALA A 65 -7.75 -5.47 10.14
C ALA A 65 -8.42 -6.84 10.22
N VAL A 66 -8.83 -7.27 11.42
CA VAL A 66 -9.55 -8.54 11.61
C VAL A 66 -10.91 -8.51 10.91
N ILE A 67 -11.64 -7.40 11.07
CA ILE A 67 -12.95 -7.20 10.44
C ILE A 67 -12.80 -7.14 8.92
N GLY A 68 -11.82 -6.38 8.42
CA GLY A 68 -11.51 -6.23 7.01
C GLY A 68 -11.16 -7.56 6.34
N GLY A 69 -10.32 -8.38 6.99
CA GLY A 69 -10.00 -9.73 6.53
C GLY A 69 -11.23 -10.63 6.48
N HIS A 70 -12.06 -10.62 7.52
CA HIS A 70 -13.29 -11.41 7.56
C HIS A 70 -14.30 -10.99 6.48
N VAL A 71 -14.49 -9.69 6.27
CA VAL A 71 -15.34 -9.15 5.19
C VAL A 71 -14.81 -9.57 3.82
N ALA A 72 -13.50 -9.51 3.61
CA ALA A 72 -12.88 -9.96 2.36
C ALA A 72 -13.12 -11.45 2.10
N ASP A 73 -13.09 -12.29 3.13
CA ASP A 73 -13.37 -13.72 3.03
C ASP A 73 -14.84 -14.00 2.68
N LEU A 74 -15.79 -13.28 3.30
CA LEU A 74 -17.23 -13.45 3.07
C LEU A 74 -17.70 -13.01 1.68
N TYR A 75 -17.27 -11.83 1.23
CA TYR A 75 -17.74 -11.23 -0.03
C TYR A 75 -16.86 -11.55 -1.25
N GLY A 76 -15.78 -12.30 -1.02
CA GLY A 76 -14.82 -12.74 -2.02
C GLY A 76 -13.63 -11.78 -2.13
N ARG A 77 -12.44 -12.31 -1.80
CA ARG A 77 -11.20 -11.54 -1.65
C ARG A 77 -10.88 -10.66 -2.86
N LYS A 78 -10.98 -11.21 -4.07
CA LYS A 78 -10.64 -10.47 -5.30
C LYS A 78 -11.50 -9.20 -5.51
N LYS A 79 -12.80 -9.26 -5.19
CA LYS A 79 -13.71 -8.12 -5.35
C LYS A 79 -13.40 -7.04 -4.32
N ILE A 80 -13.24 -7.45 -3.06
CA ILE A 80 -12.94 -6.53 -1.96
C ILE A 80 -11.57 -5.86 -2.14
N VAL A 81 -10.53 -6.62 -2.52
CA VAL A 81 -9.20 -6.06 -2.83
C VAL A 81 -9.30 -4.99 -3.92
N GLY A 82 -10.03 -5.26 -5.02
CA GLY A 82 -10.20 -4.29 -6.11
C GLY A 82 -10.94 -3.02 -5.66
N LEU A 83 -12.07 -3.17 -4.97
CA LEU A 83 -12.87 -2.04 -4.49
C LEU A 83 -12.08 -1.18 -3.49
N MET A 84 -11.45 -1.81 -2.51
CA MET A 84 -10.72 -1.10 -1.47
C MET A 84 -9.45 -0.44 -2.01
N THR A 85 -8.81 -1.01 -3.03
CA THR A 85 -7.69 -0.35 -3.73
C THR A 85 -8.14 0.98 -4.35
N ILE A 86 -9.32 1.02 -4.97
CA ILE A 86 -9.88 2.26 -5.53
C ILE A 86 -10.21 3.25 -4.42
N LEU A 87 -10.89 2.81 -3.36
CA LEU A 87 -11.24 3.66 -2.22
C LEU A 87 -9.99 4.21 -1.52
N LEU A 88 -8.93 3.42 -1.41
CA LEU A 88 -7.64 3.85 -0.90
C LEU A 88 -7.01 4.93 -1.79
N GLY A 89 -7.06 4.77 -3.11
CA GLY A 89 -6.60 5.80 -4.04
C GLY A 89 -7.39 7.10 -3.87
N LEU A 90 -8.71 7.00 -3.69
CA LEU A 90 -9.57 8.16 -3.47
C LEU A 90 -9.31 8.84 -2.12
N SER A 91 -9.03 8.07 -1.06
CA SER A 91 -8.74 8.64 0.27
C SER A 91 -7.42 9.41 0.30
N GLN A 92 -6.47 9.14 -0.60
CA GLN A 92 -5.25 9.95 -0.73
C GLN A 92 -5.54 11.41 -1.10
N PHE A 93 -6.62 11.71 -1.81
CA PHE A 93 -7.02 13.09 -2.08
C PHE A 93 -7.38 13.84 -0.78
N LEU A 94 -7.98 13.15 0.20
CA LEU A 94 -8.26 13.76 1.50
C LEU A 94 -6.96 14.15 2.22
N VAL A 95 -5.93 13.31 2.11
CA VAL A 95 -4.60 13.58 2.65
C VAL A 95 -3.98 14.78 1.94
N GLY A 96 -3.98 14.80 0.60
CA GLY A 96 -3.36 15.86 -0.20
C GLY A 96 -4.04 17.23 -0.10
N PHE A 97 -5.36 17.27 0.15
CA PHE A 97 -6.12 18.52 0.32
C PHE A 97 -6.38 18.89 1.79
N SER A 98 -5.62 18.33 2.73
CA SER A 98 -5.79 18.62 4.15
C SER A 98 -5.40 20.07 4.47
N PRO A 99 -6.31 20.91 5.03
CA PRO A 99 -6.00 22.30 5.35
C PRO A 99 -5.21 22.48 6.65
N ASN A 100 -5.23 21.48 7.53
CA ASN A 100 -4.54 21.48 8.83
C ASN A 100 -4.30 20.04 9.31
N TRP A 101 -3.48 19.89 10.34
CA TRP A 101 -3.09 18.57 10.85
C TRP A 101 -4.27 17.77 11.45
N GLN A 102 -5.30 18.45 11.95
CA GLN A 102 -6.50 17.79 12.49
C GLN A 102 -7.27 17.09 11.38
N PHE A 103 -7.50 17.78 10.26
CA PHE A 103 -8.15 17.19 9.10
C PHE A 103 -7.28 16.09 8.48
N LEU A 104 -5.96 16.28 8.44
CA LEU A 104 -5.03 15.23 8.03
C LEU A 104 -5.18 13.98 8.89
N THR A 105 -5.36 14.13 10.21
CA THR A 105 -5.57 12.99 11.12
C THR A 105 -6.80 12.18 10.72
N LEU A 106 -7.92 12.85 10.43
CA LEU A 106 -9.14 12.19 9.96
C LEU A 106 -8.92 11.50 8.60
N ALA A 107 -8.22 12.16 7.67
CA ALA A 107 -7.88 11.59 6.38
C ALA A 107 -7.01 10.32 6.52
N ILE A 108 -6.05 10.32 7.45
CA ILE A 108 -5.20 9.17 7.76
C ILE A 108 -6.01 8.02 8.38
N ILE A 109 -6.96 8.31 9.27
CA ILE A 109 -7.87 7.29 9.82
C ILE A 109 -8.67 6.65 8.69
N ILE A 110 -9.31 7.45 7.82
CA ILE A 110 -10.09 6.94 6.68
C ILE A 110 -9.20 6.11 5.75
N THR A 111 -7.99 6.58 5.46
CA THR A 111 -7.01 5.86 4.64
C THR A 111 -6.66 4.50 5.25
N ASN A 112 -6.44 4.42 6.56
CA ASN A 112 -6.12 3.17 7.25
C ASN A 112 -7.32 2.22 7.32
N ILE A 113 -8.55 2.72 7.43
CA ILE A 113 -9.77 1.90 7.27
C ILE A 113 -9.80 1.33 5.86
N CYS A 114 -9.49 2.12 4.84
CA CYS A 114 -9.41 1.60 3.48
C CYS A 114 -8.28 0.60 3.30
N TRP A 115 -7.22 0.60 4.11
CA TRP A 115 -6.06 -0.29 3.99
C TRP A 115 -6.28 -1.70 4.58
N VAL A 116 -7.33 -1.92 5.38
CA VAL A 116 -7.59 -3.18 6.11
C VAL A 116 -7.71 -4.44 5.25
N PHE A 117 -7.81 -4.31 3.92
CA PHE A 117 -7.84 -5.43 2.98
C PHE A 117 -6.44 -6.01 2.66
N GLU A 118 -5.37 -5.44 3.20
CA GLU A 118 -4.00 -5.89 2.99
C GLU A 118 -3.82 -7.41 3.22
N PRO A 119 -4.36 -8.04 4.29
CA PRO A 119 -4.23 -9.49 4.48
C PRO A 119 -4.87 -10.29 3.34
N ALA A 120 -6.01 -9.83 2.84
CA ALA A 120 -6.70 -10.45 1.71
C ALA A 120 -5.92 -10.26 0.41
N TYR A 121 -5.27 -9.11 0.22
CA TYR A 121 -4.37 -8.86 -0.91
C TYR A 121 -3.23 -9.89 -0.94
N TRP A 122 -2.54 -10.08 0.19
CA TRP A 122 -1.45 -11.05 0.31
C TRP A 122 -1.92 -12.49 0.07
N ALA A 123 -3.11 -12.84 0.55
CA ALA A 123 -3.68 -14.15 0.31
C ALA A 123 -3.99 -14.39 -1.18
N VAL A 124 -4.62 -13.43 -1.88
CA VAL A 124 -4.89 -13.55 -3.33
C VAL A 124 -3.59 -13.66 -4.13
N LEU A 125 -2.54 -12.93 -3.73
CA LEU A 125 -1.23 -13.04 -4.36
C LEU A 125 -0.64 -14.44 -4.17
N ALA A 126 -0.64 -14.96 -2.94
CA ALA A 126 -0.13 -16.29 -2.61
C ALA A 126 -0.92 -17.42 -3.29
N ASP A 127 -2.24 -17.29 -3.40
CA ASP A 127 -3.13 -18.24 -4.07
C ASP A 127 -2.96 -18.21 -5.59
N SER A 128 -2.44 -17.11 -6.14
CA SER A 128 -2.14 -16.97 -7.57
C SER A 128 -0.81 -17.62 -7.99
N ILE A 129 -0.06 -18.18 -7.04
CA ILE A 129 1.27 -18.75 -7.23
C ILE A 129 1.29 -20.21 -6.80
N LYS A 130 1.87 -21.09 -7.64
CA LYS A 130 2.11 -22.49 -7.27
C LYS A 130 3.08 -22.59 -6.09
N VAL A 131 2.80 -23.48 -5.14
CA VAL A 131 3.55 -23.61 -3.87
C VAL A 131 5.06 -23.71 -4.10
N GLU A 132 5.49 -24.47 -5.11
CA GLU A 132 6.90 -24.72 -5.41
C GLU A 132 7.65 -23.47 -5.92
N LYS A 133 6.90 -22.45 -6.40
CA LYS A 133 7.45 -21.23 -6.99
C LYS A 133 7.24 -19.98 -6.13
N ARG A 134 6.62 -20.11 -4.94
CA ARG A 134 6.33 -18.97 -4.06
C ARG A 134 7.57 -18.17 -3.70
N GLY A 135 8.68 -18.82 -3.33
CA GLY A 135 9.93 -18.12 -2.99
C GLY A 135 10.42 -17.20 -4.12
N THR A 136 10.52 -17.72 -5.34
CA THR A 136 10.94 -16.94 -6.52
C THR A 136 9.93 -15.84 -6.87
N ALA A 137 8.64 -16.14 -6.80
CA ALA A 137 7.60 -15.18 -7.13
C ALA A 137 7.54 -14.01 -6.13
N PHE A 138 7.68 -14.28 -4.83
CA PHE A 138 7.78 -13.23 -3.82
C PHE A 138 9.08 -12.42 -3.97
N ALA A 139 10.21 -13.06 -4.32
CA ALA A 139 11.44 -12.34 -4.61
C ALA A 139 11.28 -11.36 -5.79
N VAL A 140 10.68 -11.80 -6.89
CA VAL A 140 10.40 -10.92 -8.04
C VAL A 140 9.42 -9.81 -7.67
N PHE A 141 8.35 -10.15 -6.94
CA PHE A 141 7.36 -9.18 -6.46
C PHE A 141 8.01 -8.09 -5.61
N SER A 142 8.85 -8.48 -4.66
CA SER A 142 9.56 -7.56 -3.77
C SER A 142 10.52 -6.68 -4.56
N CYS A 143 11.37 -7.27 -5.42
CA CYS A 143 12.29 -6.47 -6.25
C CYS A 143 11.55 -5.40 -7.05
N LEU A 144 10.44 -5.76 -7.71
CA LEU A 144 9.67 -4.79 -8.49
C LEU A 144 8.98 -3.74 -7.60
N SER A 145 8.38 -4.16 -6.49
CA SER A 145 7.66 -3.24 -5.59
C SER A 145 8.58 -2.30 -4.82
N PHE A 146 9.85 -2.67 -4.60
CA PHE A 146 10.84 -1.83 -3.91
C PHE A 146 11.57 -0.85 -4.84
N LEU A 147 11.57 -1.05 -6.16
CA LEU A 147 12.21 -0.13 -7.10
C LEU A 147 11.75 1.33 -6.93
N PRO A 148 10.44 1.63 -6.81
CA PRO A 148 9.99 3.00 -6.54
C PRO A 148 10.56 3.59 -5.25
N TRP A 149 10.64 2.79 -4.18
CA TRP A 149 11.15 3.24 -2.87
C TRP A 149 12.62 3.66 -2.91
N ALA A 150 13.41 3.12 -3.82
CA ALA A 150 14.81 3.49 -3.98
C ALA A 150 15.01 4.80 -4.77
N ILE A 151 14.13 5.11 -5.72
CA ILE A 151 14.35 6.17 -6.72
C ILE A 151 13.45 7.38 -6.46
N MET A 152 12.18 7.15 -6.15
CA MET A 152 11.16 8.20 -6.10
C MET A 152 11.37 9.20 -4.95
N PRO A 153 11.87 8.85 -3.75
CA PRO A 153 12.17 9.86 -2.73
C PRO A 153 13.11 10.96 -3.23
N SER A 154 14.15 10.62 -4.01
CA SER A 154 15.05 11.63 -4.59
C SER A 154 14.33 12.58 -5.55
N ILE A 155 13.39 12.06 -6.35
CA ILE A 155 12.55 12.89 -7.23
C ILE A 155 11.60 13.76 -6.40
N GLY A 156 11.01 13.20 -5.34
CA GLY A 156 10.14 13.91 -4.42
C GLY A 156 10.83 15.10 -3.73
N GLY A 157 12.10 14.93 -3.34
CA GLY A 157 12.89 16.02 -2.77
C GLY A 157 13.07 17.18 -3.74
N TYR A 158 13.44 16.86 -4.99
CA TYR A 158 13.54 17.89 -6.04
C TYR A 158 12.21 18.62 -6.27
N LEU A 159 11.08 17.92 -6.21
CA LEU A 159 9.74 18.53 -6.37
C LEU A 159 9.34 19.44 -5.21
N ILE A 160 9.86 19.20 -4.00
CA ILE A 160 9.59 20.02 -2.81
C ILE A 160 10.48 21.26 -2.77
N ASP A 161 11.71 21.15 -3.30
CA ASP A 161 12.69 22.22 -3.30
C ASP A 161 12.43 23.31 -4.38
N VAL A 162 11.65 23.00 -5.42
CA VAL A 162 11.27 23.91 -6.52
C VAL A 162 10.00 24.71 -6.18
#